data_AF-A0A9D2K1U2-F1
#
_entry.id   AF-A0A9D2K1U2-F1
#
_cell.length_a   1.000
_cell.length_b   1.000
_cell.length_c   1.000
_cell.angle_alpha   90.00
_cell.angle_beta   90.00
_cell.angle_gamma   90.00
#
_symmetry.space_group_name_H-M   'P 1'
#
loop_
_entity.id
_entity.type
_entity.pdbx_description
1 polymer ?
#
loop_
_entity_poly.entity_id
_entity_poly.type
_entity_poly.pdbx_seq_one_letter_code
_entity_poly.pdbx_strand_id
1 'polypeptide(L)'
;MKTVPFGYKMIDGIFEVDKLGSEIVSWIYERHIRYSEHPPAVLVEGMIEEYKISKERKISYEEAEKLVPSDSIYDYIDREVRLRIEAYKLYSKDESIEDLKYYLECPLAELDVDEIIEAYKKEMKKLFEQSRNPVIIGLTSGRRDRC
;
A
#
# COMPACT_ATOMS: atom_id res chain seq x y z
N MET A 1 21.50 0.39 -11.45
CA MET A 1 20.52 1.50 -11.62
C MET A 1 20.23 2.03 -10.23
N LYS A 2 20.44 3.33 -9.93
CA LYS A 2 19.96 3.90 -8.67
C LYS A 2 18.44 3.97 -8.78
N THR A 3 17.73 3.30 -7.87
CA THR A 3 16.27 3.41 -7.76
C THR A 3 15.92 4.83 -7.33
N VAL A 4 14.96 5.45 -8.01
CA VAL A 4 14.42 6.75 -7.58
C VAL A 4 13.60 6.50 -6.31
N PRO A 5 13.87 7.19 -5.18
CA PRO A 5 13.07 7.03 -3.97
C PRO A 5 11.61 7.38 -4.21
N PHE A 6 10.69 6.66 -3.56
CA PHE A 6 9.27 6.99 -3.63
C PHE A 6 9.01 8.41 -3.07
N GLY A 7 8.11 9.16 -3.70
CA GLY A 7 7.92 10.59 -3.43
C GLY A 7 8.85 11.52 -4.21
N TYR A 8 9.73 10.98 -5.05
CA TYR A 8 10.61 11.74 -5.92
C TYR A 8 10.51 11.27 -7.37
N LYS A 9 10.87 12.18 -8.28
CA LYS A 9 11.10 11.92 -9.71
C LYS A 9 12.50 12.39 -10.08
N MET A 10 13.09 11.78 -11.11
CA MET A 10 14.39 12.17 -11.65
C MET A 10 14.18 13.06 -12.87
N ILE A 11 14.63 14.32 -12.81
CA ILE A 11 14.58 15.27 -13.92
C ILE A 11 16.00 15.82 -14.10
N ASP A 12 16.57 15.63 -15.29
CA ASP A 12 17.92 16.10 -15.65
C ASP A 12 19.02 15.69 -14.66
N GLY A 13 18.90 14.49 -14.07
CA GLY A 13 19.85 13.96 -13.09
C GLY A 13 19.70 14.53 -11.67
N ILE A 14 18.66 15.33 -11.43
CA ILE A 14 18.30 15.91 -10.14
C ILE A 14 17.03 15.23 -9.61
N PHE A 15 17.00 14.98 -8.30
CA PHE A 15 15.78 14.54 -7.62
C PHE A 15 14.86 15.74 -7.40
N GLU A 16 13.68 15.70 -8.00
CA GLU A 16 12.59 16.63 -7.72
C GLU A 16 11.50 15.91 -6.94
N VAL A 17 10.81 16.64 -6.06
CA VAL A 17 9.67 16.10 -5.32
C VAL A 17 8.54 15.79 -6.30
N ASP A 18 8.04 14.56 -6.25
CA ASP A 18 6.79 14.19 -6.89
C ASP A 18 5.64 14.58 -5.96
N LYS A 19 4.72 15.43 -6.43
CA LYS A 19 3.67 15.99 -5.57
C LYS A 19 2.74 14.89 -5.03
N LEU A 20 2.25 13.99 -5.89
CA LEU A 20 1.36 12.91 -5.47
C LEU A 20 2.10 11.96 -4.50
N GLY A 21 3.30 11.52 -4.87
CA GLY A 21 4.11 10.67 -4.00
C GLY A 21 4.44 11.32 -2.65
N SER A 22 4.67 12.64 -2.61
CA SER A 22 4.96 13.36 -1.37
C SER A 22 3.76 13.42 -0.42
N GLU A 23 2.53 13.53 -0.95
CA GLU A 23 1.31 13.49 -0.15
C GLU A 23 1.07 12.11 0.45
N ILE A 24 1.33 11.05 -0.32
CA ILE A 24 1.27 9.66 0.16
C ILE A 24 2.30 9.44 1.29
N VAL A 25 3.54 9.89 1.11
CA VAL A 25 4.59 9.76 2.14
C VAL A 25 4.21 10.52 3.41
N SER A 26 3.65 11.73 3.25
CA SER A 26 3.21 12.54 4.39
C SER A 26 2.10 11.84 5.17
N TRP A 27 1.13 11.27 4.45
CA TRP A 27 0.04 10.49 5.06
C TRP A 27 0.55 9.26 5.82
N ILE A 28 1.47 8.48 5.21
CA ILE A 28 2.08 7.30 5.86
C ILE A 28 2.76 7.71 7.16
N TYR A 29 3.50 8.81 7.14
CA TYR A 29 4.23 9.30 8.32
C TYR A 29 3.27 9.76 9.43
N GLU A 30 2.20 10.46 9.09
CA GLU A 30 1.17 10.83 10.06
C GLU A 30 0.50 9.60 10.68
N ARG A 31 0.17 8.58 9.88
CA ARG A 31 -0.44 7.34 10.38
C ARG A 31 0.52 6.54 11.24
N HIS A 32 1.81 6.52 10.90
CA HIS A 32 2.83 5.94 11.76
C HIS A 32 2.80 6.55 13.17
N ILE A 33 2.79 7.89 13.28
CA ILE A 33 2.73 8.57 14.58
C ILE A 33 1.43 8.19 15.31
N ARG A 34 0.27 8.39 14.67
CA ARG A 34 -1.02 8.14 15.30
C ARG A 34 -1.18 6.69 15.77
N TYR A 35 -0.81 5.72 14.93
CA TYR A 35 -0.98 4.30 15.25
C TYR A 35 0.09 3.76 16.20
N SER A 36 1.24 4.41 16.31
CA SER A 36 2.23 4.05 17.34
C SER A 36 1.76 4.44 18.73
N GLU A 37 0.97 5.51 18.86
CA GLU A 37 0.35 5.93 20.12
C GLU A 37 -0.95 5.16 20.39
N HIS A 38 -1.78 5.02 19.36
CA HIS A 38 -3.09 4.38 19.41
C HIS A 38 -3.27 3.43 18.22
N PRO A 39 -2.85 2.16 18.35
CA PRO A 39 -3.00 1.16 17.30
C PRO A 39 -4.43 1.02 16.79
N PRO A 40 -4.63 0.66 15.51
CA PRO A 40 -5.95 0.37 14.96
C PRO A 40 -6.72 -0.64 15.81
N ALA A 41 -8.00 -0.35 16.09
CA ALA A 41 -8.83 -1.17 16.97
C ALA A 41 -8.85 -2.66 16.59
N VAL A 42 -8.85 -2.97 15.28
CA VAL A 42 -8.81 -4.36 14.78
C VAL A 42 -7.54 -5.11 15.23
N LEU A 43 -6.41 -4.43 15.37
CA LEU A 43 -5.18 -5.04 15.89
C LEU A 43 -5.26 -5.27 17.39
N VAL A 44 -5.86 -4.32 18.12
CA VAL A 44 -6.07 -4.44 19.57
C VAL A 44 -7.04 -5.58 19.89
N GLU A 45 -8.16 -5.65 19.18
CA GLU A 45 -9.13 -6.75 19.29
C GLU A 45 -8.52 -8.10 18.93
N GLY A 46 -7.70 -8.15 17.86
CA GLY A 46 -6.93 -9.33 17.51
C GLY A 46 -6.01 -9.79 18.64
N MET A 47 -5.35 -8.85 19.34
CA MET A 47 -4.49 -9.15 20.48
C MET A 47 -5.27 -9.68 21.69
N ILE A 48 -6.46 -9.13 21.96
CA ILE A 48 -7.36 -9.65 23.01
C ILE A 48 -7.74 -11.10 22.73
N GLU A 49 -8.13 -11.41 21.49
CA GLU A 49 -8.55 -12.77 21.13
C GLU A 49 -7.36 -13.74 21.12
N GLU A 50 -6.18 -13.33 20.63
CA GLU A 50 -4.95 -14.13 20.69
C GLU A 50 -4.59 -14.50 22.14
N TYR A 51 -4.67 -13.56 23.08
CA TYR A 51 -4.39 -13.86 24.49
C TYR A 51 -5.41 -14.80 25.12
N LYS A 52 -6.68 -14.65 24.74
CA LYS A 52 -7.75 -15.52 25.21
C LYS A 52 -7.61 -16.94 24.67
N ILE A 53 -7.23 -17.12 23.41
CA ILE A 53 -7.06 -18.43 22.77
C ILE A 53 -5.73 -19.08 23.17
N SER A 54 -4.62 -18.39 22.97
CA SER A 54 -3.27 -18.96 23.07
C SER A 54 -2.73 -19.00 24.50
N LYS A 55 -3.23 -18.12 25.39
CA LYS A 55 -2.73 -17.98 26.77
C LYS A 55 -3.81 -18.20 27.83
N GLU A 56 -5.03 -18.55 27.43
CA GLU A 56 -6.21 -18.71 28.30
C GLU A 56 -6.41 -17.52 29.26
N ARG A 57 -5.97 -16.32 28.85
CA ARG A 57 -5.95 -15.12 29.68
C ARG A 57 -6.80 -14.04 29.03
N LYS A 58 -7.73 -13.48 29.80
CA LYS A 58 -8.43 -12.24 29.45
C LYS A 58 -7.55 -11.05 29.81
N ILE A 59 -7.39 -10.14 28.87
CA ILE A 59 -6.71 -8.86 29.04
C ILE A 59 -7.68 -7.72 28.73
N SER A 60 -7.47 -6.54 29.32
CA SER A 60 -8.25 -5.35 28.97
C SER A 60 -7.84 -4.78 27.60
N TYR A 61 -8.63 -3.85 27.08
CA TYR A 61 -8.28 -3.15 25.84
C TYR A 61 -6.98 -2.35 26.00
N GLU A 62 -6.81 -1.64 27.11
CA GLU A 62 -5.60 -0.84 27.39
C GLU A 62 -4.36 -1.70 27.60
N GLU A 63 -4.52 -2.93 28.12
CA GLU A 63 -3.44 -3.91 28.18
C GLU A 63 -3.08 -4.40 26.77
N ALA A 64 -4.07 -4.74 25.96
CA ALA A 64 -3.89 -5.23 24.59
C ALA A 64 -3.26 -4.18 23.67
N GLU A 65 -3.66 -2.91 23.80
CA GLU A 65 -3.14 -1.77 23.04
C GLU A 65 -1.61 -1.68 23.15
N LYS A 66 -1.08 -1.87 24.36
CA LYS A 66 0.37 -1.85 24.66
C LYS A 66 1.12 -3.09 24.16
N LEU A 67 0.40 -4.14 23.80
CA LEU A 67 0.95 -5.41 23.36
C LEU A 67 0.94 -5.57 21.84
N VAL A 68 0.33 -4.64 21.11
CA VAL A 68 0.34 -4.64 19.63
C VAL A 68 1.78 -4.45 19.13
N PRO A 69 2.34 -5.39 18.35
CA PRO A 69 3.68 -5.26 17.80
C PRO A 69 3.76 -4.15 16.75
N SER A 70 4.87 -3.41 16.73
CA SER A 70 5.11 -2.39 15.70
C SER A 70 5.06 -2.94 14.29
N ASP A 71 5.54 -4.17 14.07
CA ASP A 71 5.48 -4.81 12.75
C ASP A 71 4.03 -5.00 12.27
N SER A 72 3.09 -5.33 13.17
CA SER A 72 1.67 -5.44 12.84
C SER A 72 1.06 -4.09 12.47
N ILE A 73 1.55 -2.99 13.08
CA ILE A 73 1.14 -1.63 12.74
C ILE A 73 1.67 -1.26 11.35
N TYR A 74 2.93 -1.58 11.04
CA TYR A 74 3.52 -1.31 9.73
C TYR A 74 2.83 -2.09 8.61
N ASP A 75 2.55 -3.38 8.85
CA ASP A 75 1.80 -4.21 7.92
C ASP A 75 0.38 -3.65 7.68
N TYR A 76 -0.25 -3.13 8.73
CA TYR A 76 -1.56 -2.49 8.60
C TYR A 76 -1.49 -1.22 7.75
N ILE A 77 -0.52 -0.32 8.02
CA ILE A 77 -0.33 0.91 7.25
C ILE A 77 -0.05 0.61 5.77
N ASP A 78 0.81 -0.38 5.48
CA ASP A 78 1.11 -0.80 4.10
C ASP A 78 -0.15 -1.28 3.37
N ARG A 79 -0.98 -2.10 4.02
CA ARG A 79 -2.25 -2.56 3.43
C ARG A 79 -3.23 -1.42 3.24
N GLU A 80 -3.36 -0.54 4.22
CA GLU A 80 -4.30 0.57 4.19
C GLU A 80 -3.93 1.56 3.08
N VAL A 81 -2.66 1.96 2.99
CA VAL A 81 -2.23 2.91 1.96
C VAL A 81 -2.37 2.32 0.55
N ARG A 82 -2.07 1.02 0.37
CA ARG A 82 -2.29 0.34 -0.92
C ARG A 82 -3.75 0.39 -1.32
N LEU A 83 -4.65 0.03 -0.42
CA LEU A 83 -6.08 0.02 -0.68
C LEU A 83 -6.59 1.41 -1.07
N ARG A 84 -6.15 2.45 -0.35
CA ARG A 84 -6.51 3.84 -0.63
C ARG A 84 -5.95 4.34 -1.97
N ILE A 85 -4.73 3.96 -2.31
CA ILE A 85 -4.12 4.27 -3.62
C ILE A 85 -4.86 3.57 -4.76
N GLU A 86 -5.23 2.30 -4.59
CA GLU A 86 -6.00 1.57 -5.62
C GLU A 86 -7.41 2.15 -5.77
N ALA A 87 -8.07 2.57 -4.68
CA ALA A 87 -9.33 3.29 -4.74
C ALA A 87 -9.19 4.61 -5.53
N TYR A 88 -8.16 5.39 -5.24
CA TYR A 88 -7.86 6.61 -5.99
C TYR A 88 -7.69 6.34 -7.48
N LYS A 89 -6.89 5.34 -7.87
CA LYS A 89 -6.70 4.97 -9.28
C LYS A 89 -7.99 4.51 -9.97
N LEU A 90 -8.86 3.82 -9.22
CA LEU A 90 -10.09 3.25 -9.78
C LEU A 90 -11.18 4.31 -9.97
N TYR A 91 -11.27 5.26 -9.04
CA TYR A 91 -12.43 6.14 -8.95
C TYR A 91 -12.12 7.63 -9.21
N SER A 92 -10.87 8.08 -9.07
CA SER A 92 -10.50 9.46 -9.41
C SER A 92 -10.70 9.72 -10.89
N LYS A 93 -11.30 10.87 -11.21
CA LYS A 93 -11.60 11.24 -12.60
C LYS A 93 -10.48 12.00 -13.26
N ASP A 94 -9.74 12.78 -12.49
CA ASP A 94 -8.75 13.73 -12.97
C ASP A 94 -7.34 13.50 -12.43
N GLU A 95 -7.16 12.48 -11.58
CA GLU A 95 -5.89 12.18 -10.90
C GLU A 95 -5.29 13.42 -10.22
N SER A 96 -6.15 14.23 -9.62
CA SER A 96 -5.76 15.42 -8.87
C SER A 96 -5.21 15.11 -7.48
N ILE A 97 -4.46 16.06 -6.93
CA ILE A 97 -3.94 15.97 -5.55
C ILE A 97 -5.09 16.02 -4.55
N GLU A 98 -6.13 16.79 -4.85
CA GLU A 98 -7.33 16.94 -4.04
C GLU A 98 -8.10 15.61 -3.93
N ASP A 99 -8.28 14.92 -5.07
CA ASP A 99 -8.87 13.57 -5.08
C ASP A 99 -8.01 12.58 -4.30
N LEU A 100 -6.69 12.61 -4.47
CA LEU A 100 -5.78 11.75 -3.69
C LEU A 100 -5.97 11.97 -2.19
N LYS A 101 -5.99 13.23 -1.74
CA LYS A 101 -6.22 13.57 -0.32
C LYS A 101 -7.56 13.06 0.19
N TYR A 102 -8.60 13.15 -0.64
CA TYR A 102 -9.91 12.62 -0.31
C TYR A 102 -9.85 11.10 -0.06
N TYR A 103 -9.29 10.32 -0.97
CA TYR A 103 -9.19 8.85 -0.81
C TYR A 103 -8.24 8.42 0.30
N LEU A 104 -7.20 9.22 0.59
CA LEU A 104 -6.31 8.96 1.72
C LEU A 104 -7.00 9.13 3.07
N GLU A 105 -7.99 10.02 3.19
CA GLU A 105 -8.65 10.33 4.46
C GLU A 105 -10.07 9.79 4.59
N CYS A 106 -10.72 9.35 3.51
CA CYS A 106 -12.09 8.85 3.59
C CYS A 106 -12.21 7.63 4.54
N PRO A 107 -13.34 7.44 5.23
CA PRO A 107 -13.56 6.26 6.04
C PRO A 107 -13.42 4.98 5.20
N LEU A 108 -12.72 3.96 5.72
CA LEU A 108 -12.56 2.68 5.02
C LEU A 108 -13.93 2.01 4.74
N ALA A 109 -14.94 2.28 5.56
CA ALA A 109 -16.31 1.78 5.37
C ALA A 109 -17.02 2.40 4.16
N GLU A 110 -16.54 3.53 3.64
CA GLU A 110 -17.06 4.17 2.43
C GLU A 110 -16.39 3.63 1.16
N LEU A 111 -15.34 2.81 1.29
CA LEU A 111 -14.67 2.17 0.16
C LEU A 111 -15.27 0.80 -0.11
N ASP A 112 -15.59 0.52 -1.38
CA ASP A 112 -15.94 -0.83 -1.81
C ASP A 112 -14.66 -1.69 -1.91
N VAL A 113 -14.26 -2.22 -0.75
CA VAL A 113 -13.02 -2.98 -0.60
C VAL A 113 -12.98 -4.20 -1.53
N ASP A 114 -14.12 -4.86 -1.72
CA ASP A 114 -14.21 -6.04 -2.59
C ASP A 114 -13.99 -5.65 -4.06
N GLU A 115 -14.63 -4.57 -4.52
CA GLU A 115 -14.40 -4.05 -5.87
C GLU A 115 -12.94 -3.66 -6.09
N ILE A 116 -12.34 -2.93 -5.14
CA ILE A 116 -10.94 -2.51 -5.21
C ILE A 116 -10.00 -3.73 -5.31
N ILE A 117 -10.21 -4.74 -4.47
CA ILE A 117 -9.38 -5.96 -4.47
C ILE A 117 -9.53 -6.72 -5.79
N GLU A 118 -10.74 -6.86 -6.33
CA GLU A 118 -10.97 -7.54 -7.59
C GLU A 118 -10.39 -6.77 -8.78
N ALA A 119 -10.48 -5.44 -8.78
CA ALA A 119 -9.83 -4.58 -9.77
C ALA A 119 -8.31 -4.79 -9.76
N TYR A 120 -7.69 -4.75 -8.57
CA TYR A 120 -6.26 -4.98 -8.40
C TYR A 120 -5.83 -6.37 -8.89
N LYS A 121 -6.56 -7.44 -8.54
CA LYS A 121 -6.27 -8.80 -9.03
C LYS A 121 -6.34 -8.89 -10.55
N LYS A 122 -7.32 -8.23 -11.17
CA LYS A 122 -7.52 -8.19 -12.62
C LYS A 122 -6.37 -7.46 -13.32
N GLU A 123 -5.95 -6.32 -12.80
CA GLU A 123 -4.77 -5.56 -13.26
C GLU A 123 -3.50 -6.42 -13.20
N MET A 124 -3.23 -7.04 -12.05
CA MET A 124 -2.06 -7.91 -11.87
C MET A 124 -2.07 -9.09 -12.83
N LYS A 125 -3.23 -9.74 -13.03
CA LYS A 125 -3.36 -10.84 -13.99
C LYS A 125 -3.02 -10.39 -15.41
N LYS A 126 -3.50 -9.22 -15.85
CA LYS A 126 -3.14 -8.66 -17.17
C LYS A 126 -1.64 -8.42 -17.29
N LEU A 127 -0.98 -7.86 -16.27
CA LEU A 127 0.47 -7.64 -16.27
C LEU A 127 1.26 -8.97 -16.37
N PHE A 128 0.80 -10.00 -15.66
CA PHE A 128 1.38 -11.35 -15.76
C PHE A 128 1.17 -11.98 -17.14
N GLU A 129 0.02 -11.77 -17.77
CA GLU A 129 -0.25 -12.27 -19.13
C GLU A 129 0.57 -11.50 -20.18
N GLN A 130 0.71 -10.18 -20.05
CA GLN A 130 1.53 -9.34 -20.93
C GLN A 130 3.02 -9.69 -20.82
N SER A 131 3.53 -9.95 -19.62
CA SER A 131 4.93 -10.39 -19.43
C SER A 131 5.21 -11.80 -19.98
N ARG A 132 4.16 -12.62 -20.18
CA ARG A 132 4.25 -13.94 -20.82
C ARG A 132 4.06 -13.91 -22.34
N ASN A 133 3.79 -12.76 -22.95
CA ASN A 133 3.59 -12.65 -24.39
C ASN A 133 4.95 -12.68 -25.13
N PRO A 134 5.24 -13.70 -25.97
CA PRO A 134 6.56 -13.92 -26.57
C PRO A 134 6.97 -12.86 -27.61
N VAL A 135 6.08 -11.96 -28.02
CA VAL A 135 6.37 -10.87 -28.97
C VAL A 135 7.42 -9.89 -28.41
N ILE A 136 7.51 -9.72 -27.07
CA ILE A 136 8.51 -8.83 -26.44
C ILE A 136 9.87 -9.54 -26.25
N ILE A 137 9.89 -10.88 -26.15
CA ILE A 137 11.12 -11.67 -26.01
C ILE A 137 11.83 -11.86 -27.38
N GLY A 138 11.10 -11.66 -28.49
CA GLY A 138 11.61 -11.81 -29.85
C GLY A 138 12.55 -10.72 -30.37
N LEU A 139 12.70 -9.58 -29.69
CA LEU A 139 13.58 -8.47 -30.15
C LEU A 139 14.99 -8.49 -29.53
N THR A 140 15.31 -9.43 -28.62
CA THR A 140 16.65 -9.54 -28.00
C THR A 140 17.42 -10.82 -28.35
N SER A 141 16.89 -11.69 -29.23
CA SER A 141 17.57 -12.94 -29.61
C SER A 141 17.89 -13.08 -31.12
N GLY A 142 18.08 -11.95 -31.81
CA GLY A 142 18.64 -11.92 -33.17
C GLY A 142 20.15 -12.21 -33.18
N ARG A 143 20.50 -13.51 -33.23
CA ARG A 143 21.74 -14.15 -33.71
C ARG A 143 22.97 -13.25 -33.91
N ARG A 144 23.98 -13.43 -33.06
CA ARG A 144 25.38 -13.33 -33.48
C ARG A 144 25.69 -14.56 -34.34
N ASP A 145 25.58 -14.43 -35.65
CA ASP A 145 26.18 -15.41 -36.55
C ASP A 145 27.71 -15.24 -36.46
N ARG A 146 28.34 -16.22 -35.82
CA ARG A 146 29.77 -16.53 -35.98
C ARG A 146 29.86 -17.79 -36.83
N CYS A 147 30.24 -17.62 -38.09
CA CYS A 147 31.09 -18.50 -38.89
C CYS A 147 31.69 -17.66 -40.01
#